data_AF-A0A8S3EHP6-F1
#
_entry.id   AF-A0A8S3EHP6-F1
#
_cell.length_a   1.000
_cell.length_b   1.000
_cell.length_c   1.000
_cell.angle_alpha   90.00
_cell.angle_beta   90.00
_cell.angle_gamma   90.00
#
_symmetry.space_group_name_H-M   'P 1'
#
loop_
_entity.id
_entity.type
_entity.pdbx_description
1 polymer ?
#
loop_
_entity_poly.entity_id
_entity_poly.type
_entity_poly.pdbx_seq_one_letter_code
_entity_poly.pdbx_strand_id
1 'polypeptide(L)'
;MDGPRSMTAELAGGDLDGDTFWISWDPRLIFTDNFKAFCYSDQARQANESAADTSKQSYTIADICHFFVEYMKADNLGIIANWHLALADRYGVENKNCMKLAEMHSIAVDFVKTGNRPPTLTKDLQSKTYPHFMEKKDKPDHSSTSILGQLYDEVKKFKIDYNQNKDPNKKPFPYRTLIIDGYLSYIADARILKEEYDRE
;
A
#
# COMPACT_ATOMS: atom_id res chain seq x y z
N MET A 1 15.81 23.46 -0.67
CA MET A 1 16.55 22.78 -1.76
C MET A 1 15.49 22.40 -2.77
N ASP A 2 15.48 23.05 -3.92
CA ASP A 2 14.47 22.79 -4.95
C ASP A 2 14.94 21.62 -5.80
N GLY A 3 14.23 20.50 -5.65
CA GLY A 3 14.34 19.37 -6.57
C GLY A 3 13.47 19.61 -7.81
N PRO A 4 13.63 18.78 -8.85
CA PRO A 4 12.80 18.88 -10.07
C PRO A 4 11.31 18.56 -9.83
N ARG A 5 10.96 17.94 -8.69
CA ARG A 5 9.58 17.64 -8.25
C ARG A 5 9.41 18.00 -6.77
N SER A 6 8.16 18.20 -6.35
CA SER A 6 7.85 18.35 -4.92
C SER A 6 8.16 17.07 -4.16
N MET A 7 8.57 17.19 -2.91
CA MET A 7 8.84 16.02 -2.05
C MET A 7 7.62 15.11 -1.92
N THR A 8 6.41 15.67 -1.86
CA THR A 8 5.16 14.89 -1.80
C THR A 8 4.95 14.05 -3.05
N ALA A 9 5.23 14.59 -4.24
CA ALA A 9 5.10 13.84 -5.49
C ALA A 9 6.12 12.70 -5.60
N GLU A 10 7.28 12.84 -4.95
CA GLU A 10 8.27 11.76 -4.86
C GLU A 10 7.84 10.62 -3.92
N LEU A 11 6.90 10.89 -3.01
CA LEU A 11 6.32 9.93 -2.08
C LEU A 11 5.03 9.35 -2.67
N ALA A 12 5.19 8.36 -3.56
CA ALA A 12 4.09 7.63 -4.20
C ALA A 12 3.10 8.49 -5.01
N GLY A 13 3.54 9.66 -5.50
CA GLY A 13 2.69 10.56 -6.29
C GLY A 13 1.73 11.42 -5.47
N GLY A 14 1.97 11.54 -4.16
CA GLY A 14 1.09 12.27 -3.25
C GLY A 14 1.12 13.79 -3.39
N ASP A 15 0.17 14.44 -2.73
CA ASP A 15 0.01 15.89 -2.68
C ASP A 15 -0.31 16.38 -1.24
N LEU A 16 -0.97 17.54 -1.12
CA LEU A 16 -1.31 18.17 0.17
C LEU A 16 -2.82 18.39 0.30
N ASP A 17 -3.64 17.59 -0.37
CA ASP A 17 -5.11 17.67 -0.33
C ASP A 17 -5.75 16.81 0.79
N GLY A 18 -4.93 16.02 1.50
CA GLY A 18 -5.37 15.10 2.55
C GLY A 18 -4.43 13.92 2.83
N ASP A 19 -3.36 13.78 2.04
CA ASP A 19 -2.38 12.71 2.21
C ASP A 19 -1.72 12.70 3.60
N THR A 20 -1.42 11.49 4.09
CA THR A 20 -0.73 11.28 5.36
C THR A 20 0.67 10.75 5.10
N PHE A 21 1.62 11.23 5.90
CA PHE A 21 3.03 10.86 5.77
C PHE A 21 3.49 10.11 7.01
N TRP A 22 4.21 9.01 6.79
CA TRP A 22 4.90 8.33 7.87
C TRP A 22 6.22 9.05 8.15
N ILE A 23 6.35 9.60 9.35
CA ILE A 23 7.55 10.31 9.80
C ILE A 23 8.13 9.55 10.98
N SER A 24 9.42 9.22 10.90
CA SER A 24 10.17 8.56 11.98
C SER A 24 11.44 9.32 12.29
N TRP A 25 11.67 9.53 13.59
CA TRP A 25 12.89 10.14 14.13
C TRP A 25 13.84 9.10 14.71
N ASP A 26 13.44 7.82 14.71
CA ASP A 26 14.26 6.73 15.24
C ASP A 26 15.48 6.53 14.33
N PRO A 27 16.72 6.75 14.81
CA PRO A 27 17.92 6.62 13.98
C PRO A 27 18.09 5.23 13.34
N ARG A 28 17.47 4.19 13.90
CA ARG A 28 17.50 2.83 13.35
C ARG A 28 16.65 2.65 12.09
N LEU A 29 15.71 3.57 11.86
CA LEU A 29 14.79 3.58 10.72
C LEU A 29 15.11 4.68 9.70
N ILE A 30 16.19 5.43 9.92
CA ILE A 30 16.70 6.42 8.99
C ILE A 30 17.75 5.74 8.11
N PHE A 31 17.37 5.42 6.87
CA PHE A 31 18.27 4.80 5.90
C PHE A 31 19.25 5.83 5.31
N THR A 32 20.49 5.41 5.07
CA THR A 32 21.54 6.28 4.49
C THR A 32 21.41 6.40 2.99
N ASP A 33 20.87 5.37 2.33
CA ASP A 33 20.76 5.28 0.89
C ASP A 33 19.29 5.42 0.47
N ASN A 34 19.00 6.44 -0.34
CA ASN A 34 17.70 6.63 -0.94
C ASN A 34 17.74 6.14 -2.39
N PHE A 35 16.76 5.33 -2.77
CA PHE A 35 16.53 5.02 -4.17
C PHE A 35 15.99 6.24 -4.89
N LYS A 36 16.29 6.34 -6.19
CA LYS A 36 15.68 7.36 -7.03
C LYS A 36 14.16 7.17 -7.01
N ALA A 37 13.43 8.21 -6.62
CA ALA A 37 11.98 8.19 -6.60
C ALA A 37 11.43 7.79 -7.98
N PHE A 38 10.49 6.84 -7.97
CA PHE A 38 9.85 6.38 -9.19
C PHE A 38 9.20 7.58 -9.91
N CYS A 39 9.39 7.64 -11.23
CA CYS A 39 8.73 8.65 -12.04
C CYS A 39 7.37 8.09 -12.45
N TYR A 40 6.36 8.32 -11.61
CA TYR A 40 4.97 8.11 -12.00
C TYR A 40 4.73 8.97 -13.24
N SER A 41 4.18 8.37 -14.30
CA SER A 41 4.25 8.94 -15.64
C SER A 41 3.39 10.20 -15.76
N ASP A 42 4.03 11.35 -15.50
CA ASP A 42 3.54 12.67 -15.96
C ASP A 42 3.28 12.66 -17.48
N GLN A 43 3.94 11.77 -18.23
CA GLN A 43 3.71 11.56 -19.67
C GLN A 43 2.29 11.05 -19.99
N ALA A 44 1.70 10.20 -19.14
CA ALA A 44 0.31 9.78 -19.30
C ALA A 44 -0.66 10.92 -18.96
N ARG A 45 -0.35 11.76 -17.96
CA ARG A 45 -1.11 13.01 -17.70
C ARG A 45 -1.00 14.01 -18.86
N GLN A 46 0.21 14.29 -19.35
CA GLN A 46 0.49 15.26 -20.42
C GLN A 46 -0.07 14.84 -21.79
N ALA A 47 0.00 13.55 -22.13
CA ALA A 47 -0.62 13.03 -23.35
C ALA A 47 -2.16 13.13 -23.32
N ASN A 48 -2.77 13.09 -22.14
CA ASN A 48 -4.22 13.13 -21.96
C ASN A 48 -4.80 14.54 -21.79
N GLU A 49 -4.05 15.51 -21.26
CA GLU A 49 -4.45 16.93 -21.39
C GLU A 49 -4.61 17.34 -22.86
N SER A 50 -3.89 16.67 -23.77
CA SER A 50 -3.97 16.87 -25.22
C SER A 50 -5.11 16.08 -25.91
N ALA A 51 -5.67 15.06 -25.24
CA ALA A 51 -6.66 14.12 -25.80
C ALA A 51 -8.04 14.18 -25.10
N ALA A 52 -8.12 14.84 -23.95
CA ALA A 52 -9.39 15.14 -23.29
C ALA A 52 -10.24 15.97 -24.26
N ASP A 53 -11.41 15.44 -24.63
CA ASP A 53 -12.37 16.16 -25.43
C ASP A 53 -12.98 17.31 -24.60
N THR A 54 -12.26 18.42 -24.55
CA THR A 54 -12.67 19.65 -23.88
C THR A 54 -13.89 20.30 -24.54
N SER A 55 -14.42 19.72 -25.64
CA SER A 55 -15.63 20.20 -26.29
C SER A 55 -16.92 19.80 -25.57
N LYS A 56 -16.88 18.78 -24.69
CA LYS A 56 -18.07 18.32 -23.96
C LYS A 56 -18.37 19.23 -22.77
N GLN A 57 -19.27 20.19 -22.99
CA GLN A 57 -19.61 21.25 -22.03
C GLN A 57 -20.35 20.77 -20.76
N SER A 58 -20.93 19.57 -20.75
CA SER A 58 -21.64 19.01 -19.59
C SER A 58 -21.72 17.47 -19.62
N TYR A 59 -21.64 16.83 -18.45
CA TYR A 59 -21.86 15.39 -18.30
C TYR A 59 -23.32 15.08 -17.97
N THR A 60 -23.86 14.01 -18.55
CA THR A 60 -25.21 13.51 -18.27
C THR A 60 -25.19 12.38 -17.25
N ILE A 61 -26.35 12.06 -16.64
CA ILE A 61 -26.48 10.88 -15.76
C ILE A 61 -26.09 9.59 -16.50
N ALA A 62 -26.41 9.49 -17.79
CA ALA A 62 -26.03 8.33 -18.61
C ALA A 62 -24.51 8.19 -18.74
N ASP A 63 -23.77 9.30 -18.87
CA ASP A 63 -22.30 9.30 -18.89
C ASP A 63 -21.74 8.80 -17.55
N ILE A 64 -22.32 9.24 -16.44
CA ILE A 64 -21.93 8.81 -15.08
C ILE A 64 -22.17 7.31 -14.92
N CYS A 65 -23.36 6.81 -15.29
CA CYS A 65 -23.70 5.39 -15.23
C CYS A 65 -22.76 4.55 -16.11
N HIS A 66 -22.43 5.04 -17.31
CA HIS A 66 -21.50 4.36 -18.21
C HIS A 66 -20.09 4.29 -17.60
N PHE A 67 -19.58 5.41 -17.09
CA PHE A 67 -18.27 5.45 -16.44
C PHE A 67 -18.22 4.55 -15.22
N PHE A 68 -19.27 4.51 -14.40
CA PHE A 68 -19.34 3.62 -13.24
C PHE A 68 -19.19 2.15 -13.63
N VAL A 69 -19.86 1.71 -14.71
CA VAL A 69 -19.73 0.35 -15.24
C VAL A 69 -18.33 0.08 -15.76
N GLU A 70 -17.71 1.03 -16.48
CA GLU A 70 -16.34 0.88 -16.96
C GLU A 70 -15.33 0.86 -15.81
N TYR A 71 -15.56 1.65 -14.76
CA TYR A 71 -14.80 1.63 -13.51
C TYR A 71 -14.81 0.24 -12.87
N MET A 72 -16.00 -0.33 -12.66
CA MET A 72 -16.13 -1.67 -12.09
C MET A 72 -15.45 -2.75 -12.93
N LYS A 73 -15.46 -2.63 -14.27
CA LYS A 73 -14.79 -3.59 -15.16
C LYS A 73 -13.28 -3.48 -15.13
N ALA A 74 -12.73 -2.31 -14.80
CA ALA A 74 -11.29 -2.09 -14.76
C ALA A 74 -10.72 -2.13 -13.34
N ASP A 75 -11.53 -2.38 -12.31
CA ASP A 75 -11.08 -2.54 -10.94
C ASP A 75 -10.19 -3.78 -10.80
N ASN A 76 -8.89 -3.55 -10.93
CA ASN A 76 -7.84 -4.55 -10.85
C ASN A 76 -6.72 -4.14 -9.87
N LEU A 77 -6.95 -3.08 -9.08
CA LEU A 77 -5.93 -2.49 -8.20
C LEU A 77 -5.37 -3.52 -7.22
N GLY A 78 -6.26 -4.25 -6.54
CA GLY A 78 -5.88 -5.31 -5.61
C GLY A 78 -5.15 -6.46 -6.30
N ILE A 79 -5.47 -6.77 -7.56
CA ILE A 79 -4.80 -7.83 -8.32
C ILE A 79 -3.37 -7.39 -8.66
N ILE A 80 -3.20 -6.16 -9.16
CA ILE A 80 -1.90 -5.56 -9.46
C ILE A 80 -1.00 -5.57 -8.22
N ALA A 81 -1.52 -5.09 -7.08
CA ALA A 81 -0.78 -5.05 -5.82
C ALA A 81 -0.31 -6.44 -5.37
N ASN A 82 -1.19 -7.45 -5.44
CA ASN A 82 -0.84 -8.83 -5.09
C ASN A 82 0.23 -9.42 -6.03
N TRP A 83 0.13 -9.17 -7.34
CA TRP A 83 1.11 -9.67 -8.30
C TRP A 83 2.45 -8.98 -8.13
N HIS A 84 2.45 -7.66 -7.88
CA HIS A 84 3.66 -6.89 -7.60
C HIS A 84 4.37 -7.42 -6.36
N LEU A 85 3.64 -7.61 -5.25
CA LEU A 85 4.21 -8.16 -4.01
C LEU A 85 4.83 -9.55 -4.23
N ALA A 86 4.14 -10.45 -4.92
CA ALA A 86 4.63 -11.79 -5.18
C ALA A 86 5.86 -11.83 -6.10
N LEU A 87 5.90 -10.98 -7.13
CA LEU A 87 7.05 -10.88 -8.04
C LEU A 87 8.23 -10.18 -7.37
N ALA A 88 8.00 -9.11 -6.62
CA ALA A 88 9.04 -8.35 -5.93
C ALA A 88 9.77 -9.21 -4.89
N ASP A 89 9.04 -10.06 -4.17
CA ASP A 89 9.63 -11.02 -3.24
C ASP A 89 10.64 -11.96 -3.92
N ARG A 90 10.36 -12.37 -5.16
CA ARG A 90 11.19 -13.34 -5.89
C ARG A 90 12.30 -12.71 -6.72
N TYR A 91 12.03 -11.56 -7.35
CA TYR A 91 12.90 -10.96 -8.36
C TYR A 91 13.39 -9.56 -8.00
N GLY A 92 12.95 -9.01 -6.87
CA GLY A 92 13.21 -7.63 -6.48
C GLY A 92 12.23 -6.62 -7.09
N VAL A 93 12.10 -5.47 -6.43
CA VAL A 93 11.20 -4.37 -6.86
C VAL A 93 11.64 -3.73 -8.17
N GLU A 94 12.93 -3.75 -8.49
CA GLU A 94 13.49 -3.16 -9.72
C GLU A 94 13.32 -4.08 -10.95
N ASN A 95 12.75 -5.27 -10.78
CA ASN A 95 12.45 -6.16 -11.89
C ASN A 95 11.51 -5.47 -12.90
N LYS A 96 11.76 -5.66 -14.20
CA LYS A 96 10.96 -5.02 -15.27
C LYS A 96 9.45 -5.26 -15.13
N ASN A 97 9.03 -6.46 -14.71
CA ASN A 97 7.62 -6.77 -14.51
C ASN A 97 7.05 -6.08 -13.26
N CYS A 98 7.84 -5.96 -12.19
CA CYS A 98 7.47 -5.19 -11.00
C CYS A 98 7.30 -3.70 -11.35
N MET A 99 8.26 -3.11 -12.08
CA MET A 99 8.19 -1.72 -12.52
C MET A 99 6.95 -1.46 -13.40
N LYS A 100 6.63 -2.38 -14.30
CA LYS A 100 5.41 -2.31 -15.12
C LYS A 100 4.13 -2.40 -14.27
N LEU A 101 4.10 -3.30 -13.28
CA LEU A 101 2.97 -3.39 -12.36
C LEU A 101 2.83 -2.14 -11.48
N ALA A 102 3.94 -1.51 -11.06
CA ALA A 102 3.92 -0.26 -10.31
C ALA A 102 3.34 0.90 -11.16
N GLU A 103 3.72 0.98 -12.44
CA GLU A 103 3.12 1.94 -13.39
C GLU A 103 1.62 1.68 -13.57
N MET A 104 1.23 0.43 -13.79
CA MET A 104 -0.19 0.05 -13.91
C MET A 104 -0.98 0.36 -12.63
N HIS A 105 -0.38 0.18 -11.45
CA HIS A 105 -0.99 0.48 -10.16
C HIS A 105 -1.26 1.99 -10.04
N SER A 106 -0.30 2.84 -10.42
CA SER A 106 -0.47 4.30 -10.45
C SER A 106 -1.64 4.70 -11.34
N ILE A 107 -1.72 4.16 -12.57
CA ILE A 107 -2.82 4.46 -13.50
C ILE A 107 -4.17 3.99 -12.93
N ALA A 108 -4.21 2.82 -12.28
CA ALA A 108 -5.42 2.28 -11.69
C ALA A 108 -5.96 3.14 -10.52
N VAL A 109 -5.07 3.67 -9.67
CA VAL A 109 -5.44 4.61 -8.59
C VAL A 109 -6.05 5.89 -9.18
N ASP A 110 -5.42 6.43 -10.21
CA ASP A 110 -5.85 7.67 -10.85
C ASP A 110 -7.00 7.48 -11.85
N PHE A 111 -7.48 6.27 -12.09
CA PHE A 111 -8.51 6.01 -13.10
C PHE A 111 -9.82 6.76 -12.79
N VAL A 112 -10.24 6.81 -11.52
CA VAL A 112 -11.42 7.56 -11.09
C VAL A 112 -11.29 9.05 -11.41
N LYS A 113 -10.06 9.59 -11.31
CA LYS A 113 -9.78 11.02 -11.51
C LYS A 113 -9.60 11.37 -12.98
N THR A 114 -8.93 10.50 -13.73
CA THR A 114 -8.43 10.80 -15.08
C THR A 114 -9.28 10.19 -16.20
N GLY A 115 -10.09 9.18 -15.90
CA GLY A 115 -10.78 8.38 -16.92
C GLY A 115 -9.83 7.49 -17.76
N ASN A 116 -8.54 7.44 -17.42
CA ASN A 116 -7.56 6.62 -18.11
C ASN A 116 -7.63 5.17 -17.63
N ARG A 117 -8.21 4.31 -18.47
CA ARG A 117 -8.34 2.90 -18.14
C ARG A 117 -6.95 2.25 -17.98
N PRO A 118 -6.68 1.53 -16.88
CA PRO A 118 -5.42 0.83 -16.72
C PRO A 118 -5.26 -0.26 -17.80
N PRO A 119 -4.02 -0.55 -18.26
CA PRO A 119 -3.78 -1.61 -19.22
C PRO A 119 -4.33 -2.96 -18.75
N THR A 120 -4.77 -3.79 -19.69
CA THR A 120 -5.25 -5.14 -19.37
C THR A 120 -4.12 -5.99 -18.79
N LEU A 121 -4.40 -6.67 -17.69
CA LEU A 121 -3.46 -7.61 -17.08
C LEU A 121 -3.23 -8.82 -17.98
N THR A 122 -1.97 -9.08 -18.29
CA THR A 122 -1.54 -10.21 -19.10
C THR A 122 -0.90 -11.29 -18.22
N LYS A 123 -1.04 -12.56 -18.61
CA LYS A 123 -0.61 -13.71 -17.78
C LYS A 123 0.89 -13.76 -17.52
N ASP A 124 1.71 -13.12 -18.35
CA ASP A 124 3.16 -12.99 -18.17
C ASP A 124 3.54 -12.12 -16.95
N LEU A 125 2.64 -11.25 -16.50
CA LEU A 125 2.80 -10.44 -15.29
C LEU A 125 2.34 -11.17 -14.02
N GLN A 126 1.70 -12.33 -14.17
CA GLN A 126 1.23 -13.10 -13.03
C GLN A 126 2.36 -13.95 -12.44
N SER A 127 2.56 -13.85 -11.13
CA SER A 127 3.46 -14.79 -10.44
C SER A 127 2.89 -16.21 -10.47
N LYS A 128 3.73 -17.18 -10.82
CA LYS A 128 3.38 -18.61 -10.83
C LYS A 128 3.33 -19.22 -9.43
N THR A 129 4.05 -18.61 -8.49
CA THR A 129 4.21 -19.06 -7.10
C THR A 129 4.13 -17.85 -6.17
N TYR A 130 3.53 -18.00 -5.01
CA TYR A 130 3.33 -16.90 -4.07
C TYR A 130 4.19 -17.09 -2.82
N PRO A 131 4.74 -16.02 -2.23
CA PRO A 131 5.40 -16.12 -0.94
C PRO A 131 4.45 -16.72 0.12
N HIS A 132 4.95 -17.65 0.92
CA HIS A 132 4.17 -18.31 1.98
C HIS A 132 3.43 -17.33 2.92
N PHE A 133 4.01 -16.14 3.19
CA PHE A 133 3.39 -15.12 4.03
C PHE A 133 2.09 -14.52 3.45
N MET A 134 1.79 -14.75 2.16
CA MET A 134 0.53 -14.32 1.53
C MET A 134 -0.64 -15.30 1.75
N GLU A 135 -0.39 -16.49 2.30
CA GLU A 135 -1.41 -17.50 2.67
C GLU A 135 -2.43 -17.86 1.57
N LYS A 136 -2.01 -17.87 0.30
CA LYS A 136 -2.86 -18.24 -0.84
C LYS A 136 -3.07 -19.76 -0.91
N LYS A 137 -4.07 -20.28 -0.20
CA LYS A 137 -4.37 -21.72 -0.10
C LYS A 137 -4.64 -22.41 -1.44
N ASP A 138 -5.10 -21.67 -2.44
CA ASP A 138 -5.45 -22.19 -3.77
C ASP A 138 -4.29 -22.07 -4.78
N LYS A 139 -3.12 -21.55 -4.38
CA LYS A 139 -1.97 -21.32 -5.26
C LYS A 139 -0.72 -22.03 -4.75
N PRO A 140 0.20 -22.43 -5.64
CA PRO A 140 1.52 -22.89 -5.24
C PRO A 140 2.26 -21.78 -4.48
N ASP A 141 2.96 -22.15 -3.41
CA ASP A 141 3.73 -21.23 -2.59
C ASP A 141 5.23 -21.55 -2.59
N HIS A 142 6.03 -20.58 -2.12
CA HIS A 142 7.45 -20.76 -1.84
C HIS A 142 7.82 -20.16 -0.47
N SER A 143 8.77 -20.79 0.21
CA SER A 143 9.39 -20.21 1.40
C SER A 143 10.19 -18.98 0.98
N SER A 144 9.83 -17.82 1.53
CA SER A 144 10.45 -16.54 1.19
C SER A 144 11.55 -16.25 2.19
N THR A 145 12.71 -15.89 1.69
CA THR A 145 13.85 -15.43 2.49
C THR A 145 13.86 -13.91 2.68
N SER A 146 12.87 -13.19 2.13
CA SER A 146 12.77 -11.74 2.27
C SER A 146 12.44 -11.36 3.72
N ILE A 147 12.65 -10.08 4.05
CA ILE A 147 12.35 -9.57 5.40
C ILE A 147 10.88 -9.82 5.79
N LEU A 148 9.95 -9.74 4.83
CA LEU A 148 8.53 -10.01 5.08
C LEU A 148 8.30 -11.48 5.46
N GLY A 149 8.96 -12.42 4.77
CA GLY A 149 8.92 -13.84 5.12
C GLY A 149 9.49 -14.11 6.50
N GLN A 150 10.66 -13.55 6.82
CA GLN A 150 11.29 -13.72 8.14
C GLN A 150 10.41 -13.17 9.27
N LEU A 151 9.89 -11.94 9.11
CA LEU A 151 8.99 -11.33 10.10
C LEU A 151 7.72 -12.17 10.30
N TYR A 152 7.15 -12.65 9.21
CA TYR A 152 5.97 -13.49 9.24
C TYR A 152 6.20 -14.80 9.99
N ASP A 153 7.32 -15.49 9.72
CA ASP A 153 7.71 -16.72 10.40
C ASP A 153 7.94 -16.49 11.90
N GLU A 154 8.62 -15.40 12.27
CA GLU A 154 8.80 -15.03 13.68
C GLU A 154 7.46 -14.80 14.37
N VAL A 155 6.56 -14.01 13.77
CA VAL A 155 5.22 -13.77 14.34
C VAL A 155 4.42 -15.07 14.48
N LYS A 156 4.49 -15.98 13.49
CA LYS A 156 3.83 -17.29 13.57
C LYS A 156 4.35 -18.16 14.71
N LYS A 157 5.65 -18.11 15.03
CA LYS A 157 6.24 -18.85 16.17
C LYS A 157 5.62 -18.43 17.50
N PHE A 158 5.34 -17.15 17.67
CA PHE A 158 4.76 -16.62 18.91
C PHE A 158 3.30 -17.05 19.15
N LYS A 159 2.64 -17.73 18.19
CA LYS A 159 1.20 -18.07 18.24
C LYS A 159 0.39 -16.90 18.79
N ILE A 160 0.66 -15.69 18.30
CA ILE A 160 -0.05 -14.50 18.75
C ILE A 160 -1.50 -14.65 18.33
N ASP A 161 -2.32 -15.10 19.26
CA ASP A 161 -3.74 -15.17 19.09
C ASP A 161 -4.31 -13.78 19.36
N TYR A 162 -4.31 -12.95 18.32
CA TYR A 162 -4.92 -11.61 18.36
C TYR A 162 -6.41 -11.68 18.77
N ASN A 163 -7.06 -12.85 18.70
CA ASN A 163 -8.44 -13.07 19.14
C ASN A 163 -8.56 -13.53 20.61
N GLN A 164 -7.47 -13.63 21.39
CA GLN A 164 -7.57 -13.93 22.83
C GLN A 164 -8.23 -12.83 23.66
N ASN A 165 -8.52 -11.67 23.06
CA ASN A 165 -9.29 -10.59 23.67
C ASN A 165 -10.82 -10.77 23.56
N LYS A 166 -11.32 -11.99 23.30
CA LYS A 166 -12.76 -12.31 23.44
C LYS A 166 -13.21 -12.52 24.89
N ASP A 167 -12.28 -12.64 25.83
CA ASP A 167 -12.60 -12.66 27.25
C ASP A 167 -12.52 -11.24 27.81
N PRO A 168 -13.65 -10.55 28.06
CA PRO A 168 -13.64 -9.19 28.61
C PRO A 168 -12.99 -9.10 30.00
N ASN A 169 -12.72 -10.23 30.67
CA ASN A 169 -12.04 -10.27 31.97
C ASN A 169 -10.53 -10.50 31.87
N LYS A 170 -9.99 -10.84 30.69
CA LYS A 170 -8.54 -10.91 30.48
C LYS A 170 -8.01 -9.51 30.21
N LYS A 171 -7.24 -8.98 31.16
CA LYS A 171 -6.45 -7.76 30.91
C LYS A 171 -5.53 -8.03 29.72
N PRO A 172 -5.51 -7.18 28.68
CA PRO A 172 -4.54 -7.32 27.59
C PRO A 172 -3.16 -7.28 28.24
N PHE A 173 -2.46 -8.42 28.19
CA PHE A 173 -1.09 -8.46 28.68
C PHE A 173 -0.26 -7.65 27.68
N PRO A 174 0.43 -6.58 28.11
CA PRO A 174 1.36 -5.91 27.21
C PRO A 174 2.38 -6.95 26.75
N TYR A 175 2.55 -7.07 25.44
CA TYR A 175 3.57 -7.94 24.87
C TYR A 175 4.88 -7.60 25.57
N ARG A 176 5.50 -8.58 26.24
CA ARG A 176 6.72 -8.34 27.06
C ARG A 176 7.85 -7.70 26.25
N THR A 177 7.85 -7.90 24.94
CA THR A 177 8.78 -7.30 23.97
C THR A 177 8.53 -5.82 23.69
N LEU A 178 7.35 -5.30 24.01
CA LEU A 178 6.98 -3.87 23.90
C LEU A 178 7.13 -3.13 25.24
N ILE A 179 7.52 -3.83 26.30
CA ILE A 179 7.82 -3.22 27.60
C ILE A 179 9.24 -2.68 27.53
N ILE A 180 9.36 -1.36 27.47
CA ILE A 180 10.64 -0.65 27.52
C ILE A 180 10.95 -0.17 28.93
N ASP A 181 12.24 -0.05 29.26
CA ASP A 181 12.65 0.53 30.54
C ASP A 181 12.06 1.94 30.71
N GLY A 182 11.50 2.21 31.88
CA GLY A 182 10.82 3.47 32.18
C GLY A 182 9.34 3.53 31.82
N TYR A 183 8.76 2.50 31.17
CA TYR A 183 7.34 2.51 30.77
C TYR A 183 6.35 2.75 31.92
N LEU A 184 6.72 2.38 33.16
CA LEU A 184 5.90 2.58 34.37
C LEU A 184 5.46 4.03 34.56
N SER A 185 6.30 4.98 34.15
CA SER A 185 6.02 6.43 34.26
C SER A 185 4.85 6.87 33.37
N TYR A 186 4.56 6.14 32.29
CA TYR A 186 3.52 6.47 31.31
C TYR A 186 2.20 5.73 31.54
N ILE A 187 2.13 4.80 32.51
CA ILE A 187 0.93 3.96 32.71
C ILE A 187 -0.28 4.80 33.13
N ALA A 188 -0.08 5.82 33.96
CA ALA A 188 -1.18 6.67 34.44
C ALA A 188 -1.82 7.44 33.27
N ASP A 189 -1.02 8.14 32.48
CA ASP A 189 -1.47 8.92 31.33
C ASP A 189 -2.09 8.02 30.26
N ALA A 190 -1.47 6.87 29.98
CA ALA A 190 -2.00 5.91 29.01
C ALA A 190 -3.38 5.37 29.39
N ARG A 191 -3.69 5.24 30.69
CA ARG A 191 -5.04 4.85 31.14
C ARG A 191 -6.06 5.96 30.90
N ILE A 192 -5.70 7.21 31.20
CA ILE A 192 -6.57 8.37 30.98
C ILE A 192 -6.91 8.49 29.49
N LEU A 193 -5.89 8.45 28.62
CA LEU A 193 -6.07 8.52 27.17
C LEU A 193 -6.93 7.38 26.62
N LYS A 194 -6.75 6.16 27.15
CA LYS A 194 -7.59 5.02 26.77
C LYS A 194 -9.04 5.23 27.20
N GLU A 195 -9.28 5.69 28.44
CA GLU A 195 -10.63 5.97 28.92
C GLU A 195 -11.31 7.10 28.15
N GLU A 196 -10.56 8.07 27.64
CA GLU A 196 -11.07 9.10 26.73
C GLU A 196 -11.48 8.50 25.38
N TYR A 197 -10.62 7.71 24.75
CA TYR A 197 -10.91 7.04 23.49
C TYR A 197 -12.13 6.10 23.58
N ASP A 198 -12.23 5.30 24.65
CA ASP A 198 -13.34 4.35 24.83
C ASP A 198 -14.70 5.06 25.05
N ARG A 199 -14.73 6.38 25.28
CA ARG A 199 -15.96 7.19 25.43
C ARG A 199 -16.45 7.82 24.13
N GLU A 200 -15.63 7.84 23.07
CA GLU A 200 -15.99 8.31 21.72
C GLU A 200 -16.59 7.19 20.86
#